data_AF-A0A2E4YVK9-F1
#
_entry.id   AF-A0A2E4YVK9-F1
#
_cell.length_a   1.000
_cell.length_b   1.000
_cell.length_c   1.000
_cell.angle_alpha   90.00
_cell.angle_beta   90.00
_cell.angle_gamma   90.00
#
_symmetry.space_group_name_H-M   'P 1'
#
loop_
_entity.id
_entity.type
_entity.pdbx_description
1 polymer ?
#
loop_
_entity_poly.entity_id
_entity_poly.type
_entity_poly.pdbx_seq_one_letter_code
_entity_poly.pdbx_strand_id
1 'polypeptide(L)' 'MKLDTWRKENGLSYRALAKKLGQKEATIARRWCLPPGHQDQLIPRKGPNMDRIMEVTGGAVMPNDFYMRDASG' A
#
# COMPACT_ATOMS: atom_id res chain seq x y z
N MET A 1 -4.40 -8.54 -3.93
CA MET A 1 -5.24 -8.15 -2.75
C MET A 1 -4.86 -6.72 -2.41
N LYS A 2 -5.78 -5.85 -1.98
CA LYS A 2 -5.43 -4.45 -1.68
C LYS A 2 -4.74 -4.32 -0.32
N LEU A 3 -3.81 -3.37 -0.20
CA LEU A 3 -3.05 -3.14 1.04
C LEU A 3 -3.97 -2.83 2.25
N ASP A 4 -5.06 -2.10 2.03
CA ASP A 4 -6.03 -1.82 3.09
C ASP A 4 -6.76 -3.08 3.57
N THR A 5 -7.08 -4.00 2.66
CA THR A 5 -7.70 -5.29 2.98
C THR A 5 -6.75 -6.10 3.86
N TRP A 6 -5.50 -6.28 3.42
CA TRP A 6 -4.49 -7.01 4.19
C TRP A 6 -4.28 -6.39 5.58
N ARG A 7 -4.21 -5.05 5.67
CA ARG A 7 -4.09 -4.32 6.93
C ARG A 7 -5.25 -4.64 7.88
N LYS A 8 -6.49 -4.62 7.39
CA LYS A 8 -7.70 -4.89 8.16
C LYS A 8 -7.75 -6.35 8.65
N GLU A 9 -7.43 -7.30 7.79
CA GLU A 9 -7.37 -8.74 8.13
C GLU A 9 -6.33 -9.03 9.21
N ASN A 10 -5.24 -8.27 9.25
CA ASN A 10 -4.20 -8.37 10.27
C ASN A 10 -4.46 -7.47 11.51
N GLY A 11 -5.63 -6.82 11.61
CA GLY A 11 -5.98 -5.97 12.75
C GLY A 11 -5.08 -4.74 12.94
N LEU A 12 -4.42 -4.27 11.87
CA LEU A 12 -3.42 -3.21 11.97
C LEU A 12 -4.07 -1.82 11.86
N SER A 13 -3.66 -0.88 12.73
CA SER A 13 -3.91 0.55 12.49
C SER A 13 -2.98 1.08 11.38
N TYR A 14 -3.28 2.26 10.81
CA TYR A 14 -2.38 2.89 9.82
C TYR A 14 -0.99 3.19 10.40
N ARG A 15 -0.91 3.54 11.68
CA ARG A 15 0.38 3.75 12.37
C ARG A 15 1.16 2.45 12.52
N ALA A 16 0.49 1.35 12.86
CA ALA A 16 1.13 0.03 12.95
C ALA A 16 1.61 -0.45 11.58
N LEU A 17 0.81 -0.23 10.53
CA LEU A 17 1.20 -0.51 9.14
C LEU A 17 2.42 0.32 8.73
N ALA A 18 2.41 1.63 8.97
CA ALA A 18 3.54 2.51 8.68
C ALA A 18 4.83 2.01 9.33
N LYS A 19 4.79 1.66 10.62
CA LYS A 19 5.94 1.09 11.34
C LYS A 19 6.46 -0.19 10.69
N LYS A 20 5.58 -1.12 10.29
CA LYS A 20 5.97 -2.36 9.59
C LYS A 20 6.63 -2.07 8.24
N LEU A 21 6.10 -1.09 7.50
CA LEU A 21 6.59 -0.66 6.19
C LEU A 21 7.79 0.31 6.26
N GLY A 22 8.34 0.58 7.46
CA GLY A 22 9.47 1.51 7.63
C GLY A 22 9.13 2.99 7.38
N GLN A 23 7.84 3.34 7.35
CA GLN A 23 7.38 4.71 7.15
C GLN A 23 7.23 5.43 8.51
N LYS A 24 7.68 6.69 8.56
CA LYS A 24 7.60 7.52 9.78
C LYS A 24 6.17 7.97 10.09
N GLU A 25 5.38 8.24 9.05
CA GLU A 25 4.06 8.84 9.20
C GLU A 25 2.94 7.88 8.83
N ALA A 26 1.92 7.80 9.70
CA ALA A 26 0.71 7.00 9.45
C ALA A 26 -0.04 7.48 8.21
N THR A 27 0.07 8.77 7.87
CA THR A 27 -0.58 9.37 6.69
C THR A 27 -0.09 8.73 5.39
N ILE A 28 1.18 8.38 5.28
CA ILE A 28 1.73 7.71 4.07
C ILE A 28 1.06 6.34 3.90
N ALA A 29 1.04 5.53 4.96
CA ALA A 29 0.40 4.22 4.93
C ALA A 29 -1.11 4.33 4.63
N ARG A 30 -1.80 5.33 5.20
CA ARG A 30 -3.21 5.61 4.88
C ARG A 30 -3.40 5.93 3.40
N ARG A 31 -2.56 6.80 2.81
CA ARG A 31 -2.68 7.20 1.41
C ARG A 31 -2.42 6.04 0.44
N TRP A 32 -1.55 5.09 0.80
CA TRP A 32 -1.34 3.85 0.03
C TRP A 32 -2.51 2.86 0.14
N CYS A 33 -3.32 2.98 1.20
CA CYS A 33 -4.53 2.17 1.38
C CYS A 33 -5.75 2.71 0.61
N LEU A 34 -5.67 3.92 0.05
CA LEU A 34 -6.79 4.53 -0.67
C LEU A 34 -7.03 3.85 -2.02
N PRO A 35 -8.29 3.76 -2.47
CA PRO A 35 -8.63 3.15 -3.75
C PRO A 35 -8.08 3.96 -4.93
N PRO A 36 -7.86 3.31 -6.09
CA PRO A 36 -7.52 3.98 -7.35
C PRO A 36 -8.46 5.16 -7.65
N GLY A 37 -7.89 6.30 -8.03
CA GLY A 37 -8.65 7.50 -8.40
C GLY A 37 -9.12 8.36 -7.22
N HIS A 38 -8.86 7.97 -5.97
CA HIS A 38 -9.12 8.84 -4.83
C HIS A 38 -8.18 10.05 -4.85
N GLN A 39 -8.68 11.27 -4.60
CA GLN A 39 -7.92 12.53 -4.68
C GLN A 39 -6.61 12.53 -3.87
N ASP A 40 -6.64 11.97 -2.66
CA ASP A 40 -5.47 11.87 -1.77
C ASP A 40 -4.63 10.60 -1.97
N GLN A 41 -4.94 9.76 -2.96
CA GLN A 41 -4.24 8.51 -3.16
C GLN A 41 -2.76 8.78 -3.46
N LEU A 42 -1.89 8.03 -2.78
CA LEU A 42 -0.48 8.01 -3.10
C LEU A 42 -0.10 6.61 -3.57
N ILE A 43 0.63 6.53 -4.68
CA ILE A 43 1.19 5.27 -5.15
C ILE A 43 2.59 5.13 -4.51
N PRO A 44 2.94 3.97 -3.90
CA PRO A 44 4.29 3.74 -3.40
C PRO A 44 5.31 3.86 -4.55
N ARG A 45 6.51 4.35 -4.24
CA ARG A 45 7.60 4.37 -5.23
C ARG A 45 8.00 2.92 -5.58
N LYS A 46 8.23 2.65 -6.87
CA LYS A 46 8.82 1.40 -7.34
C LYS A 46 10.18 1.16 -6.67
N GLY A 47 10.53 -0.10 -6.42
CA GLY A 47 11.73 -0.48 -5.66
C GLY A 47 11.46 -0.44 -4.16
N PRO A 48 12.20 0.35 -3.36
CA PRO A 48 12.33 0.13 -1.91
C PRO A 48 11.00 0.08 -1.13
N ASN A 49 10.02 0.91 -1.49
CA ASN A 49 8.71 0.90 -0.81
C ASN A 49 7.85 -0.29 -1.24
N MET A 50 7.85 -0.62 -2.54
CA MET A 50 7.08 -1.75 -3.05
C MET A 50 7.68 -3.09 -2.62
N ASP A 51 9.01 -3.20 -2.65
CA ASP A 51 9.74 -4.39 -2.19
C ASP A 51 9.43 -4.66 -0.72
N ARG A 52 9.43 -3.60 0.10
CA ARG A 52 9.06 -3.72 1.51
C ARG A 52 7.60 -4.12 1.72
N ILE A 53 6.68 -3.63 0.90
CA ILE A 53 5.27 -4.05 0.95
C ILE A 53 5.17 -5.55 0.60
N MET A 54 5.81 -6.01 -0.46
CA MET A 54 5.79 -7.43 -0.85
C MET A 54 6.38 -8.31 0.25
N GLU A 55 7.52 -7.92 0.81
CA GLU A 55 8.20 -8.63 1.91
C GLU A 55 7.29 -8.73 3.15
N VAL A 56 6.73 -7.61 3.62
CA VAL A 56 5.87 -7.58 4.82
C VAL A 56 4.58 -8.35 4.64
N THR A 57 4.04 -8.37 3.42
CA THR A 57 2.77 -9.03 3.10
C THR A 57 2.96 -10.47 2.61
N GLY A 58 4.19 -10.96 2.48
CA GLY A 58 4.48 -12.29 1.92
C GLY A 58 3.97 -12.46 0.50
N GLY A 59 3.96 -11.39 -0.29
CA GLY A 59 3.43 -11.40 -1.66
C GLY A 59 1.90 -11.37 -1.78
N ALA A 60 1.15 -11.22 -0.68
CA ALA A 60 -0.31 -11.07 -0.75
C ALA A 60 -0.72 -9.75 -1.45
N VAL A 61 0.10 -8.71 -1.32
CA VAL A 61 -0.06 -7.43 -2.01
C VAL A 61 1.06 -7.28 -3.04
N MET A 62 0.69 -7.14 -4.30
CA MET A 62 1.61 -7.16 -5.44
C MET A 62 1.67 -5.81 -6.16
N PRO A 63 2.71 -5.52 -6.97
CA PRO A 63 2.85 -4.24 -7.66
C PRO A 63 1.65 -3.86 -8.54
N ASN A 64 1.04 -4.85 -9.19
CA ASN A 64 -0.16 -4.67 -10.02
C ASN A 64 -1.36 -4.18 -9.20
N ASP A 65 -1.42 -4.42 -7.88
CA ASP A 65 -2.46 -3.84 -7.03
C ASP A 65 -2.38 -2.31 -6.93
N PHE A 66 -1.24 -1.69 -7.28
CA PHE A 66 -0.97 -0.25 -7.23
C PHE A 66 -0.74 0.41 -8.60
N TYR A 67 -0.05 -0.26 -9.53
CA TYR A 67 0.46 0.37 -10.76
C TYR A 67 -0.36 0.08 -12.03
N MET A 68 -1.48 -0.63 -11.95
CA MET A 68 -2.36 -0.77 -13.11
C MET A 68 -2.87 0.62 -13.49
N ARG A 69 -2.25 1.21 -14.52
CA ARG A 69 -2.85 2.29 -15.31
C ARG A 69 -4.03 1.70 -16.03
N ASP A 70 -5.15 2.41 -16.01
CA ASP A 70 -6.24 2.15 -16.94
C ASP A 70 -5.65 2.03 -18.35
N ALA A 71 -5.93 0.90 -19.00
CA ALA A 71 -5.80 0.77 -20.44
C ALA A 71 -6.95 1.58 -21.09
N SER A 72 -6.97 2.89 -20.87
CA SER A 72 -7.72 3.83 -21.69
C SER A 72 -6.74 4.38 -22.71
N GLY A 73 -6.74 3.73 -23.87
CA GLY A 73 -6.35 4.36 -25.12
C GLY A 73 -7.35 5.43 -25.55
#